data_AF-A0A7S1CWE5-F1
#
_entry.id   AF-A0A7S1CWE5-F1
#
_cell.length_a   1.000
_cell.length_b   1.000
_cell.length_c   1.000
_cell.angle_alpha   90.00
_cell.angle_beta   90.00
_cell.angle_gamma   90.00
#
_symmetry.space_group_name_H-M   'P 1'
#
loop_
_entity.id
_entity.type
_entity.pdbx_description
1 polymer ?
#
loop_
_entity_poly.entity_id
_entity_poly.type
_entity_poly.pdbx_seq_one_letter_code
_entity_poly.pdbx_strand_id
1 'polypeptide(L)'
;GIAACQTENDYFSPIELHRQILQTSFTGASGPVSFDPSTGTRSVESLQFAVYNIFMDEDNSDDDFVAFQSRVVAIIEGKADAAEVNILNAFIYNDGGKVPPSDLPPLDHRQLELSTGVKALGWIIGGSVVFSTLYLGYFVWAHRNKTDIRAAQPLFLGMLLFGTFLMGISIIPMTIQDTRDQSTLTCMMTPWLFMMGFSIAFSALFT
;
A
#
# COMPACT_ATOMS: atom_id res chain seq x y z
N GLY A 1 15.10 -12.10 -29.15
CA GLY A 1 15.45 -13.14 -30.12
C GLY A 1 14.67 -14.40 -29.86
N ILE A 2 13.41 -14.46 -30.30
CA ILE A 2 12.54 -15.65 -30.17
C ILE A 2 12.55 -16.47 -31.48
N ALA A 3 13.03 -15.87 -32.59
CA ALA A 3 13.08 -16.48 -33.91
C ALA A 3 14.27 -17.44 -34.16
N ALA A 4 15.25 -17.49 -33.24
CA ALA A 4 16.46 -18.32 -33.41
C ALA A 4 16.43 -19.62 -32.59
N CYS A 5 15.40 -19.86 -31.77
CA CYS A 5 15.35 -21.04 -30.90
C CYS A 5 15.04 -22.35 -31.63
N GLN A 6 14.69 -22.32 -32.92
CA GLN A 6 14.32 -23.49 -33.73
C GLN A 6 14.97 -23.54 -35.12
N THR A 7 16.01 -22.74 -35.37
CA THR A 7 16.73 -22.85 -36.64
C THR A 7 17.62 -24.09 -36.60
N GLU A 8 17.27 -25.14 -37.35
CA GLU A 8 18.02 -26.41 -37.50
C GLU A 8 19.43 -26.26 -38.10
N ASN A 9 19.89 -25.03 -38.38
CA ASN A 9 21.16 -24.78 -39.05
C ASN A 9 22.23 -24.20 -38.11
N ASP A 10 23.42 -24.80 -38.13
CA ASP A 10 24.63 -24.54 -37.30
C ASP A 10 25.32 -23.16 -37.48
N TYR A 11 24.69 -22.16 -38.12
CA TYR A 11 25.42 -20.96 -38.53
C TYR A 11 25.81 -20.01 -37.39
N PHE A 12 25.10 -20.00 -36.26
CA PHE A 12 25.49 -19.22 -35.07
C PHE A 12 24.78 -19.72 -33.80
N SER A 13 25.43 -19.54 -32.65
CA SER A 13 24.78 -19.77 -31.34
C SER A 13 23.92 -18.55 -30.96
N PRO A 14 22.82 -18.74 -30.19
CA PRO A 14 22.00 -17.62 -29.70
C PRO A 14 22.79 -16.58 -28.89
N ILE A 15 23.79 -17.03 -28.15
CA ILE A 15 24.69 -16.18 -27.37
C ILE A 15 25.56 -15.34 -28.30
N GLU A 16 26.07 -15.93 -29.38
CA GLU A 16 26.88 -15.22 -30.38
C GLU A 16 26.03 -14.19 -31.12
N LEU A 17 24.82 -14.55 -31.58
CA LEU A 17 23.92 -13.60 -32.22
C LEU A 17 23.59 -12.43 -31.30
N HIS A 18 23.27 -12.68 -30.03
CA HIS A 18 22.99 -11.62 -29.07
C HIS A 18 24.20 -10.69 -28.89
N ARG A 19 25.42 -11.25 -28.74
CA ARG A 19 26.66 -10.47 -28.64
C ARG A 19 26.89 -9.62 -29.89
N GLN A 20 26.67 -10.18 -31.09
CA GLN A 20 26.80 -9.45 -32.34
C GLN A 20 25.78 -8.32 -32.43
N ILE A 21 24.50 -8.55 -32.05
CA ILE A 21 23.47 -7.51 -31.99
C ILE A 21 23.90 -6.36 -31.08
N LEU A 22 24.42 -6.65 -29.88
CA LEU A 22 24.90 -5.62 -28.96
C LEU A 22 26.07 -4.80 -29.51
N GLN A 23 26.87 -5.39 -30.40
CA GLN A 23 28.00 -4.73 -31.05
C GLN A 23 27.60 -4.01 -32.35
N THR A 24 26.38 -4.22 -32.86
CA THR A 24 25.93 -3.52 -34.06
C THR A 24 25.70 -2.05 -33.76
N SER A 25 26.21 -1.21 -34.67
CA SER A 25 25.87 0.20 -34.75
C SER A 25 25.52 0.53 -36.19
N PHE A 26 24.42 1.23 -36.39
CA PHE A 26 23.96 1.63 -37.72
C PHE A 26 23.14 2.91 -37.63
N THR A 27 23.00 3.62 -38.75
CA THR A 27 22.13 4.80 -38.81
C THR A 27 20.80 4.39 -39.44
N GLY A 28 19.72 4.51 -38.67
CA GLY A 28 18.36 4.24 -39.13
C GLY A 28 17.56 5.52 -39.34
N ALA A 29 16.26 5.38 -39.64
CA ALA A 29 15.34 6.51 -39.76
C ALA A 29 15.20 7.31 -38.45
N SER A 30 15.43 6.67 -37.30
CA SER A 30 15.42 7.31 -35.98
C SER A 30 16.80 7.86 -35.55
N GLY A 31 17.73 8.04 -36.49
CA GLY A 31 19.10 8.46 -36.21
C GLY A 31 20.06 7.28 -35.91
N PRO A 32 21.24 7.57 -35.33
CA PRO A 32 22.22 6.54 -34.98
C PRO A 32 21.63 5.59 -33.94
N VAL A 33 21.82 4.29 -34.12
CA VAL A 33 21.39 3.22 -33.21
C VAL A 33 22.63 2.49 -32.74
N SER A 34 22.82 2.44 -31.43
CA SER A 34 23.79 1.58 -30.76
C SER A 34 23.15 0.99 -29.51
N PHE A 35 23.66 -0.13 -29.01
CA PHE A 35 23.11 -0.82 -27.85
C PHE A 35 24.07 -0.78 -26.67
N ASP A 36 23.51 -0.68 -25.46
CA ASP A 36 24.25 -0.81 -24.22
C ASP A 36 24.61 -2.30 -24.02
N PRO A 37 25.90 -2.65 -23.89
CA PRO A 37 26.33 -4.04 -23.76
C PRO A 37 25.88 -4.71 -22.45
N SER A 38 25.50 -3.93 -21.44
CA SER A 38 25.07 -4.43 -20.13
C SER A 38 23.56 -4.69 -20.06
N THR A 39 22.74 -3.77 -20.56
CA THR A 39 21.28 -3.84 -20.48
C THR A 39 20.63 -4.36 -21.76
N GLY A 40 21.33 -4.29 -22.90
CA GLY A 40 20.80 -4.58 -24.23
C GLY A 40 19.77 -3.57 -24.75
N THR A 41 19.59 -2.45 -24.04
CA THR A 41 18.74 -1.34 -24.48
C THR A 41 19.49 -0.43 -25.45
N ARG A 42 18.79 0.44 -26.18
CA ARG A 42 19.43 1.42 -27.06
C ARG A 42 20.21 2.43 -26.21
N SER A 43 21.44 2.74 -26.62
CA SER A 43 22.30 3.72 -25.95
C SER A 43 21.62 5.08 -25.88
N VAL A 44 21.57 5.64 -24.68
CA VAL A 44 20.95 6.94 -24.38
C VAL A 44 21.66 8.09 -25.12
N GLU A 45 22.95 7.95 -25.41
CA GLU A 45 23.72 8.92 -26.21
C GLU A 45 23.18 9.09 -27.64
N SER A 46 22.55 8.05 -28.16
CA SER A 46 22.01 8.01 -29.52
C SER A 46 20.51 8.36 -29.59
N LEU A 47 19.91 8.67 -28.43
CA LEU A 47 18.50 8.95 -28.28
C LEU A 47 18.27 10.45 -28.13
N GLN A 48 17.22 10.90 -28.79
CA GLN A 48 16.66 12.23 -28.65
C GLN A 48 15.24 12.05 -28.13
N PHE A 49 14.92 12.71 -27.02
CA PHE A 49 13.56 12.74 -26.49
C PHE A 49 12.93 14.08 -26.84
N ALA A 50 11.65 14.07 -27.19
CA ALA A 50 10.89 15.28 -27.47
C ALA A 50 9.68 15.34 -26.53
N VAL A 51 9.51 16.49 -25.90
CA VAL A 51 8.34 16.81 -25.08
C VAL A 51 7.36 17.57 -25.95
N TYR A 52 6.17 17.02 -26.13
CA TYR A 52 5.09 17.66 -26.88
C TYR A 52 4.07 18.25 -25.91
N ASN A 53 3.64 19.47 -26.19
CA ASN A 53 2.44 20.02 -25.59
C ASN A 53 1.28 19.85 -26.57
N ILE A 54 0.19 19.25 -26.10
CA ILE A 54 -1.00 18.95 -26.88
C ILE A 54 -2.11 19.86 -26.40
N PHE A 55 -2.70 20.63 -27.30
CA PHE A 55 -3.78 21.56 -27.01
C PHE A 55 -4.85 21.51 -28.10
N MET A 56 -6.04 22.01 -27.80
CA MET A 56 -7.17 22.02 -28.73
C MET A 56 -6.83 22.89 -29.95
N ASP A 57 -7.19 22.39 -31.13
CA ASP A 57 -7.03 23.10 -32.38
C ASP A 57 -8.36 23.74 -32.78
N GLU A 58 -8.56 25.00 -32.37
CA GLU A 58 -9.82 25.73 -32.59
C GLU A 58 -10.17 25.87 -34.07
N ASP A 59 -9.17 25.97 -34.95
CA ASP A 59 -9.39 26.15 -36.39
C ASP A 59 -9.93 24.89 -37.08
N ASN A 60 -9.67 23.71 -36.49
CA ASN A 60 -10.08 22.40 -37.01
C ASN A 60 -11.11 21.70 -36.11
N SER A 61 -11.58 22.37 -35.06
CA SER A 61 -12.61 21.84 -34.16
C SER A 61 -13.97 22.41 -34.54
N ASP A 62 -14.98 21.54 -34.60
CA ASP A 62 -16.38 21.86 -34.89
C ASP A 62 -17.27 21.43 -33.70
N ASP A 63 -18.57 21.74 -33.76
CA ASP A 63 -19.55 21.38 -32.71
C ASP A 63 -19.60 19.86 -32.41
N ASP A 64 -19.30 19.03 -33.42
CA ASP A 64 -19.33 17.56 -33.30
C ASP A 64 -17.94 16.93 -33.07
N PHE A 65 -16.85 17.66 -33.32
CA PHE A 65 -15.50 17.11 -33.34
C PHE A 65 -14.48 18.06 -32.71
N VAL A 66 -13.72 17.53 -31.74
CA VAL A 66 -12.58 18.24 -31.13
C VAL A 66 -11.29 17.78 -31.79
N ALA A 67 -10.62 18.69 -32.48
CA ALA A 67 -9.28 18.48 -33.01
C ALA A 67 -8.22 18.89 -31.99
N PHE A 68 -7.08 18.22 -32.02
CA PHE A 68 -5.92 18.54 -31.18
C PHE A 68 -4.70 18.76 -32.07
N GLN A 69 -3.94 19.79 -31.74
CA GLN A 69 -2.63 20.04 -32.32
C GLN A 69 -1.53 19.79 -31.28
N SER A 70 -0.39 19.29 -31.74
CA SER A 70 0.78 19.07 -30.89
C SER A 70 1.92 19.99 -31.30
N ARG A 71 2.65 20.51 -30.31
CA ARG A 71 3.83 21.36 -30.53
C ARG A 71 4.98 20.83 -29.69
N VAL A 72 6.16 20.69 -30.30
CA VAL A 72 7.38 20.36 -29.56
C VAL A 72 7.76 21.53 -28.65
N VAL A 73 7.79 21.28 -27.34
CA VAL A 73 8.17 22.23 -26.30
C VAL A 73 9.65 22.16 -26.02
N ALA A 74 10.16 20.94 -25.84
CA ALA A 74 11.56 20.73 -25.51
C ALA A 74 12.10 19.49 -26.22
N ILE A 75 13.36 19.55 -26.56
CA ILE A 75 14.15 18.41 -27.03
C ILE A 75 15.21 18.14 -25.97
N ILE A 76 15.36 16.88 -25.58
CA ILE A 76 16.31 16.42 -24.58
C ILE A 76 17.30 15.51 -25.28
N GLU A 77 18.56 15.91 -25.29
CA GLU A 77 19.67 15.20 -25.91
C GLU A 77 20.75 14.87 -24.88
N GLY A 78 21.43 13.74 -25.06
CA GLY A 78 22.59 13.37 -24.24
C GLY A 78 22.30 12.36 -23.12
N LYS A 79 23.32 12.11 -22.29
CA LYS A 79 23.29 11.11 -21.21
C LYS A 79 22.36 11.52 -20.08
N ALA A 80 21.80 10.54 -19.37
CA ALA A 80 20.92 10.77 -18.21
C ALA A 80 21.47 11.76 -17.17
N ASP A 81 22.79 11.76 -16.94
CA ASP A 81 23.46 12.63 -15.95
C ASP A 81 23.90 14.00 -16.52
N ALA A 82 23.80 14.21 -17.83
CA ALA A 82 24.26 15.42 -18.52
C ALA A 82 23.32 15.78 -19.68
N ALA A 83 22.02 15.56 -19.50
CA ALA A 83 21.04 15.80 -20.55
C ALA A 83 20.91 17.31 -20.79
N GLU A 84 21.14 17.73 -22.04
CA GLU A 84 20.91 19.10 -22.46
C GLU A 84 19.44 19.24 -22.85
N VAL A 85 18.73 20.13 -22.15
CA VAL A 85 17.32 20.41 -22.40
C VAL A 85 17.22 21.67 -23.25
N ASN A 86 16.93 21.48 -24.53
CA ASN A 86 16.71 22.55 -25.50
C ASN A 86 15.22 22.91 -25.54
N ILE A 87 14.86 24.00 -24.87
CA ILE A 87 13.48 24.52 -24.86
C ILE A 87 13.23 25.27 -26.17
N LEU A 88 12.38 24.71 -27.03
CA LEU A 88 12.00 25.30 -28.31
C LEU A 88 10.78 26.22 -28.21
N ASN A 89 9.81 25.84 -27.38
CA ASN A 89 8.58 26.59 -27.17
C ASN A 89 8.21 26.58 -25.67
N ALA A 90 7.42 27.56 -25.24
CA ALA A 90 6.86 27.53 -23.88
C ALA A 90 5.76 26.45 -23.78
N PHE A 91 5.75 25.72 -22.67
CA PHE A 91 4.63 24.84 -22.33
C PHE A 91 3.41 25.71 -21.98
N ILE A 92 2.25 25.37 -22.50
CA ILE A 92 0.98 26.08 -22.27
C ILE A 92 0.11 25.13 -21.45
N TYR A 93 -0.26 25.57 -20.25
CA TYR A 93 -1.11 24.81 -19.33
C TYR A 93 -2.59 25.02 -19.66
N ASN A 94 -3.46 24.26 -18.99
CA ASN A 94 -4.91 24.29 -19.22
C ASN A 94 -5.56 25.65 -18.95
N ASP A 95 -4.92 26.53 -18.18
CA ASP A 95 -5.34 27.90 -17.90
C ASP A 95 -4.85 28.92 -18.96
N GLY A 96 -4.16 28.46 -20.00
CA GLY A 96 -3.49 29.29 -21.00
C GLY A 96 -2.18 29.92 -20.51
N GLY A 97 -1.80 29.67 -19.26
CA GLY A 97 -0.57 30.14 -18.65
C GLY A 97 0.66 29.39 -19.16
N LYS A 98 1.84 30.02 -19.00
CA LYS A 98 3.15 29.41 -19.28
C LYS A 98 3.88 28.97 -18.01
N VAL A 99 3.30 29.26 -16.85
CA VAL A 99 3.87 28.96 -15.54
C VAL A 99 3.24 27.66 -15.05
N PRO A 100 4.02 26.66 -14.61
CA PRO A 100 3.45 25.44 -14.05
C PRO A 100 2.49 25.77 -12.90
N PRO A 101 1.32 25.12 -12.83
CA PRO A 101 0.46 25.26 -11.68
C PRO A 101 1.21 24.82 -10.44
N SER A 102 0.93 25.47 -9.31
CA SER A 102 1.53 25.08 -8.03
C SER A 102 1.21 23.62 -7.73
N ASP A 103 2.15 22.95 -7.07
CA ASP A 103 1.92 21.59 -6.59
C ASP A 103 0.62 21.52 -5.78
N LEU A 104 0.01 20.33 -5.82
CA LEU A 104 -1.18 20.05 -5.02
C LEU A 104 -0.92 20.47 -3.56
N PRO A 105 -1.86 21.17 -2.91
CA PRO A 105 -1.70 21.49 -1.50
C PRO A 105 -1.52 20.18 -0.74
N PRO A 106 -0.73 20.17 0.35
CA PRO A 106 -0.58 18.98 1.17
C PRO A 106 -1.97 18.49 1.57
N LEU A 107 -2.24 17.19 1.34
CA LEU A 107 -3.51 16.61 1.78
C LEU A 107 -3.59 16.75 3.30
N ASP A 108 -4.54 17.54 3.77
CA ASP A 108 -4.90 17.59 5.19
C ASP A 108 -5.54 16.23 5.56
N HIS A 109 -4.72 15.32 6.08
CA HIS A 109 -5.18 14.05 6.60
C HIS A 109 -5.84 14.29 7.95
N ARG A 110 -7.15 14.60 7.95
CA ARG A 110 -7.93 14.56 9.18
C ARG A 110 -8.04 13.11 9.66
N GLN A 111 -7.22 12.77 10.63
CA GLN A 111 -7.38 11.53 11.38
C GLN A 111 -8.64 11.67 12.23
N LEU A 112 -9.63 10.84 11.93
CA LEU A 112 -10.84 10.71 12.76
C LEU A 112 -10.47 9.93 14.02
N GLU A 113 -9.89 10.61 14.99
CA GLU A 113 -9.62 10.03 16.29
C GLU A 113 -10.92 9.82 17.06
N LEU A 114 -10.99 8.74 17.84
CA LEU A 114 -12.06 8.56 18.81
C LEU A 114 -12.00 9.73 19.81
N SER A 115 -13.14 10.38 20.01
CA SER A 115 -13.31 11.36 21.07
C SER A 115 -12.84 10.79 22.41
N THR A 116 -12.14 11.62 23.19
CA THR A 116 -11.65 11.28 24.53
C THR A 116 -12.76 10.72 25.43
N GLY A 117 -14.00 11.19 25.26
CA GLY A 117 -15.15 10.68 26.02
C GLY A 117 -15.47 9.20 25.73
N VAL A 118 -15.37 8.79 24.46
CA VAL A 118 -15.59 7.39 24.06
C VAL A 118 -14.46 6.50 24.56
N LYS A 119 -13.21 6.97 24.50
CA LYS A 119 -12.04 6.27 25.05
C LYS A 119 -12.20 6.05 26.57
N ALA A 120 -12.57 7.10 27.30
CA ALA A 120 -12.80 7.03 28.74
C ALA A 120 -13.93 6.06 29.09
N LEU A 121 -15.06 6.11 28.35
CA LEU A 121 -16.17 5.19 28.55
C LEU A 121 -15.74 3.73 28.33
N GLY A 122 -14.98 3.46 27.26
CA GLY A 122 -14.44 2.14 26.97
C GLY A 122 -13.57 1.60 28.10
N TRP A 123 -12.68 2.43 28.67
CA TRP A 123 -11.85 2.03 29.80
C TRP A 123 -12.63 1.79 31.09
N ILE A 124 -13.66 2.59 31.37
CA ILE A 124 -14.52 2.39 32.54
C ILE A 124 -15.26 1.06 32.43
N ILE A 125 -15.86 0.79 31.28
CA ILE A 125 -16.61 -0.45 31.05
C ILE A 125 -15.66 -1.66 31.09
N GLY A 126 -14.57 -1.63 30.32
CA GLY A 126 -13.58 -2.71 30.30
C GLY A 126 -12.95 -2.96 31.67
N GLY A 127 -12.57 -1.91 32.38
CA GLY A 127 -12.07 -1.99 33.75
C GLY A 127 -13.09 -2.63 34.69
N SER A 128 -14.36 -2.20 34.63
CA SER A 128 -15.42 -2.78 35.49
C SER A 128 -15.58 -4.29 35.27
N VAL A 129 -15.56 -4.75 34.01
CA VAL A 129 -15.65 -6.18 33.68
C VAL A 129 -14.45 -6.95 34.24
N VAL A 130 -13.24 -6.42 34.06
CA VAL A 130 -12.00 -7.03 34.58
C VAL A 130 -12.02 -7.11 36.11
N PHE A 131 -12.42 -6.03 36.81
CA PHE A 131 -12.52 -6.05 38.27
C PHE A 131 -13.60 -7.01 38.78
N SER A 132 -14.78 -7.02 38.15
CA SER A 132 -15.86 -7.94 38.52
C SER A 132 -15.47 -9.39 38.31
N THR A 133 -14.82 -9.73 37.20
CA THR A 133 -14.37 -11.10 36.92
C THR A 133 -13.29 -11.58 37.89
N LEU A 134 -12.33 -10.72 38.25
CA LEU A 134 -11.31 -11.03 39.26
C LEU A 134 -11.93 -11.22 40.66
N TYR A 135 -12.85 -10.33 41.05
CA TYR A 135 -13.55 -10.41 42.33
C TYR A 135 -14.38 -11.70 42.44
N LEU A 136 -15.18 -12.01 41.42
CA LEU A 136 -15.98 -13.23 41.38
C LEU A 136 -15.10 -14.48 41.30
N GLY A 137 -13.99 -14.45 40.55
CA GLY A 137 -13.03 -15.54 40.48
C GLY A 137 -12.41 -15.85 41.84
N TYR A 138 -11.99 -14.80 42.57
CA TYR A 138 -11.51 -14.93 43.94
C TYR A 138 -12.61 -15.47 44.87
N PHE A 139 -13.83 -14.95 44.77
CA PHE A 139 -14.96 -15.38 45.57
C PHE A 139 -15.27 -16.88 45.38
N VAL A 140 -15.31 -17.34 44.13
CA VAL A 140 -15.52 -18.75 43.76
C VAL A 140 -14.41 -19.63 44.31
N TRP A 141 -13.16 -19.18 44.20
CA TRP A 141 -12.01 -19.93 44.72
C TRP A 141 -12.04 -20.05 46.25
N ALA A 142 -12.30 -18.94 46.96
CA ALA A 142 -12.35 -18.90 48.42
C ALA A 142 -13.51 -19.74 48.97
N HIS A 143 -14.65 -19.78 48.28
CA HIS A 143 -15.86 -20.46 48.72
C HIS A 143 -16.12 -21.81 48.04
N ARG A 144 -15.14 -22.39 47.35
CA ARG A 144 -15.27 -23.64 46.58
C ARG A 144 -15.83 -24.85 47.37
N ASN A 145 -15.78 -24.80 48.71
CA ASN A 145 -16.29 -25.86 49.58
C ASN A 145 -17.78 -25.71 49.94
N LYS A 146 -18.42 -24.57 49.65
CA LYS A 146 -19.86 -24.38 49.88
C LYS A 146 -20.66 -25.27 48.93
N THR A 147 -21.71 -25.91 49.45
CA THR A 147 -22.54 -26.89 48.71
C THR A 147 -23.09 -26.33 47.41
N ASP A 148 -23.53 -25.06 47.41
CA ASP A 148 -24.08 -24.40 46.22
C ASP A 148 -23.06 -24.25 45.09
N ILE A 149 -21.83 -23.84 45.43
CA ILE A 149 -20.74 -23.65 44.45
C ILE A 149 -20.23 -25.01 43.96
N ARG A 150 -20.22 -26.02 44.84
CA ARG A 150 -19.84 -27.38 44.48
C ARG A 150 -20.85 -28.03 43.54
N ALA A 151 -22.14 -27.75 43.71
CA ALA A 151 -23.19 -28.21 42.81
C ALA A 151 -23.04 -27.59 41.41
N ALA A 152 -22.60 -26.33 41.32
CA ALA A 152 -22.36 -25.61 40.07
C ALA A 152 -21.04 -25.96 39.36
N GLN A 153 -20.28 -26.95 39.85
CA GLN A 153 -18.99 -27.40 39.29
C GLN A 153 -17.98 -26.24 39.12
N PRO A 154 -17.17 -25.94 40.14
CA PRO A 154 -16.35 -24.72 40.19
C PRO A 154 -15.35 -24.56 39.04
N LEU A 155 -14.98 -25.66 38.36
CA LEU A 155 -14.11 -25.63 37.20
C LEU A 155 -14.77 -24.95 35.98
N PHE A 156 -16.05 -25.24 35.70
CA PHE A 156 -16.80 -24.61 34.60
C PHE A 156 -17.03 -23.12 34.85
N LEU A 157 -17.39 -22.76 36.09
CA LEU A 157 -17.55 -21.37 36.48
C LEU A 157 -16.22 -20.59 36.37
N GLY A 158 -15.09 -21.23 36.69
CA GLY A 158 -13.76 -20.66 36.49
C GLY A 158 -13.42 -20.41 35.02
N MET A 159 -13.73 -21.35 34.12
CA MET A 159 -13.53 -21.17 32.68
C MET A 159 -14.40 -20.05 32.11
N LEU A 160 -15.66 -19.95 32.55
CA LEU A 160 -16.56 -18.86 32.15
C LEU A 160 -16.03 -17.49 32.59
N LEU A 161 -15.55 -17.38 33.83
CA LEU A 161 -14.93 -16.16 34.35
C LEU A 161 -13.62 -15.80 33.62
N PHE A 162 -12.82 -16.81 33.26
CA PHE A 162 -11.60 -16.58 32.49
C PHE A 162 -11.88 -16.13 31.06
N GLY A 163 -12.87 -16.73 30.38
CA GLY A 163 -13.29 -16.31 29.05
C GLY A 163 -13.84 -14.87 29.02
N THR A 164 -14.67 -14.52 30.01
CA THR A 164 -15.19 -13.14 30.15
C THR A 164 -14.10 -12.13 30.51
N PHE A 165 -13.10 -12.52 31.29
CA PHE A 165 -11.90 -11.70 31.54
C PHE A 165 -11.12 -11.40 30.26
N LEU A 166 -10.86 -12.41 29.42
CA LEU A 166 -10.17 -12.21 28.13
C LEU A 166 -10.96 -11.31 27.17
N MET A 167 -12.28 -11.48 27.11
CA MET A 167 -13.15 -10.58 26.33
C MET A 167 -13.11 -9.15 26.88
N GLY A 168 -13.12 -8.97 28.20
CA GLY A 168 -13.01 -7.65 28.84
C GLY A 168 -11.68 -6.95 28.56
N ILE A 169 -10.57 -7.68 28.56
CA ILE A 169 -9.24 -7.13 28.23
C ILE A 169 -9.17 -6.65 26.77
N SER A 170 -9.86 -7.31 25.84
CA SER A 170 -9.86 -6.94 24.41
C SER A 170 -10.38 -5.52 24.13
N ILE A 171 -11.10 -4.90 25.09
CA ILE A 171 -11.57 -3.52 25.00
C ILE A 171 -10.40 -2.53 25.05
N ILE A 172 -9.32 -2.83 25.79
CA ILE A 172 -8.15 -1.96 25.91
C ILE A 172 -7.46 -1.75 24.56
N PRO A 173 -7.01 -2.80 23.82
CA PRO A 173 -6.37 -2.60 22.53
C PRO A 173 -7.29 -1.92 21.52
N MET A 174 -8.61 -2.16 21.56
CA MET A 174 -9.57 -1.50 20.68
C MET A 174 -9.59 0.04 20.84
N THR A 175 -9.21 0.57 22.01
CA THR A 175 -9.17 2.02 22.28
C THR A 175 -7.87 2.72 21.90
N ILE A 176 -6.81 1.96 21.58
CA ILE A 176 -5.48 2.51 21.24
C ILE A 176 -5.45 2.80 19.73
N GLN A 177 -5.22 4.06 19.36
CA GLN A 177 -5.32 4.52 17.96
C GLN A 177 -4.03 5.07 17.34
N ASP A 178 -2.98 5.31 18.13
CA ASP A 178 -2.09 6.45 17.79
C ASP A 178 -0.58 6.20 17.68
N THR A 179 -0.13 5.05 17.19
CA THR A 179 1.24 4.99 16.66
C THR A 179 1.35 4.03 15.49
N ARG A 180 1.99 4.46 14.40
CA ARG A 180 2.27 3.64 13.20
C ARG A 180 2.88 2.28 13.56
N ASP A 181 3.66 2.21 14.64
CA ASP A 181 4.36 1.00 15.04
C ASP A 181 3.59 0.13 16.05
N GLN A 182 2.80 0.71 16.98
CA GLN A 182 2.00 -0.11 17.92
C GLN A 182 0.65 -0.54 17.35
N SER A 183 0.20 0.08 16.25
CA SER A 183 -1.08 -0.23 15.62
C SER A 183 -1.18 -1.68 15.15
N THR A 184 -0.10 -2.29 14.64
CA THR A 184 -0.17 -3.66 14.10
C THR A 184 -0.40 -4.70 15.20
N LEU A 185 0.34 -4.61 16.30
CA LEU A 185 0.22 -5.56 17.41
C LEU A 185 -1.16 -5.44 18.06
N THR A 186 -1.57 -4.22 18.38
CA THR A 186 -2.86 -3.91 19.01
C THR A 186 -4.05 -4.33 18.11
N CYS A 187 -3.94 -4.09 16.79
CA CYS A 187 -4.95 -4.50 15.82
C CYS A 187 -5.14 -6.02 15.81
N MET A 188 -4.05 -6.79 15.87
CA MET A 188 -4.13 -8.25 15.90
C MET A 188 -4.57 -8.77 17.27
N MET A 189 -4.16 -8.16 18.38
CA MET A 189 -4.54 -8.61 19.72
C MET A 189 -6.05 -8.60 19.95
N THR A 190 -6.77 -7.64 19.37
CA THR A 190 -8.22 -7.47 19.56
C THR A 190 -9.03 -8.71 19.16
N PRO A 191 -9.00 -9.19 17.89
CA PRO A 191 -9.75 -10.38 17.48
C PRO A 191 -9.26 -11.65 18.20
N TRP A 192 -7.97 -11.78 18.45
CA TRP A 192 -7.42 -12.97 19.13
C TRP A 192 -7.95 -13.10 20.56
N LEU A 193 -7.87 -12.03 21.36
CA LEU A 193 -8.37 -12.04 22.74
C LEU A 193 -9.88 -12.24 22.81
N PHE A 194 -10.63 -11.57 21.94
CA PHE A 194 -12.08 -11.68 21.90
C PHE A 194 -12.53 -13.09 21.51
N MET A 195 -11.99 -13.67 20.44
CA MET A 195 -12.40 -14.99 19.95
C MET A 195 -12.00 -16.12 20.89
N MET A 196 -10.80 -16.05 21.50
CA MET A 196 -10.39 -17.02 22.52
C MET A 196 -11.30 -16.94 23.76
N GLY A 197 -11.57 -15.72 24.25
CA GLY A 197 -12.44 -15.52 25.40
C GLY A 197 -13.86 -16.01 25.16
N PHE A 198 -14.42 -15.70 23.99
CA PHE A 198 -15.74 -16.18 23.57
C PHE A 198 -15.79 -17.71 23.49
N SER A 199 -14.80 -18.33 22.85
CA SER A 199 -14.75 -19.79 22.69
C SER A 199 -14.68 -20.50 24.05
N ILE A 200 -13.83 -20.03 24.96
CA ILE A 200 -13.70 -20.62 26.31
C ILE A 200 -15.01 -20.47 27.10
N ALA A 201 -15.62 -19.29 27.09
CA ALA A 201 -16.87 -19.04 27.80
C ALA A 201 -18.02 -19.90 27.25
N PHE A 202 -18.11 -20.03 25.93
CA PHE A 202 -19.11 -20.85 25.27
C PHE A 202 -18.88 -22.34 25.52
N SER A 203 -17.65 -22.84 25.40
CA SER A 203 -17.33 -24.23 25.75
C SER A 203 -17.70 -24.57 27.19
N ALA A 204 -17.51 -23.65 28.13
CA ALA A 204 -17.89 -23.84 29.53
C ALA A 204 -19.41 -23.87 29.76
N LEU A 205 -20.21 -23.26 28.89
CA LEU A 205 -21.67 -23.27 28.96
C LEU A 205 -22.31 -24.52 28.34
N PHE A 206 -21.65 -25.13 27.35
CA PHE A 206 -22.19 -26.26 26.58
C PHE A 206 -21.59 -27.63 26.93
N THR A 207 -20.66 -27.67 27.91
CA THR A 207 -20.12 -28.92 28.47
C THR A 207 -20.86 -29.28 29.74
#